data_AF-A0A7S1E549-F1
#
_entry.id   AF-A0A7S1E549-F1
#
_cell.length_a   1.000
_cell.length_b   1.000
_cell.length_c   1.000
_cell.angle_alpha   90.00
_cell.angle_beta   90.00
_cell.angle_gamma   90.00
#
_symmetry.space_group_name_H-M   'P 1'
#
loop_
_entity.id
_entity.type
_entity.pdbx_description
1 polymer ?
#
loop_
_entity_poly.entity_id
_entity_poly.type
_entity_poly.pdbx_seq_one_letter_code
_entity_poly.pdbx_strand_id
1 'polypeptide(L)'
;VDALREAGIEVEVVSGLTSGIAGPAAVGIPVTDRRASPGVILVTGHPGEGRAEPDWAALARTGLTLVIYMGVARAADITARLLAAGLRPGLPAAVVSAA
;
A
#
# COMPACT_ATOMS: atom_id res chain seq x y z
N VAL A 1 3.83 -7.79 19.58
CA VAL A 1 3.77 -7.09 20.89
C VAL A 1 2.80 -7.80 21.81
N ASP A 2 1.60 -8.14 21.33
CA ASP A 2 0.57 -8.82 22.14
C ASP A 2 1.08 -10.12 22.79
N ALA A 3 1.67 -11.03 22.02
CA ALA A 3 2.24 -12.27 22.57
C ALA A 3 3.32 -12.05 23.65
N LEU A 4 4.10 -10.96 23.57
CA LEU A 4 5.12 -10.63 24.59
C LEU A 4 4.46 -10.07 25.86
N ARG A 5 3.44 -9.23 25.69
CA ARG A 5 2.65 -8.69 26.80
C ARG A 5 1.88 -9.79 27.53
N GLU A 6 1.31 -10.75 26.80
CA GLU A 6 0.65 -11.94 27.36
C GLU A 6 1.62 -12.80 28.18
N ALA A 7 2.90 -12.83 27.79
CA ALA A 7 3.96 -13.51 28.53
C ALA A 7 4.52 -12.69 29.71
N GLY A 8 3.98 -11.49 29.99
CA GLY A 8 4.45 -10.62 31.08
C GLY A 8 5.79 -9.93 30.80
N ILE A 9 6.22 -9.86 29.53
CA ILE A 9 7.45 -9.19 29.13
C ILE A 9 7.15 -7.71 28.88
N GLU A 10 7.92 -6.82 29.50
CA GLU A 10 7.83 -5.38 29.20
C GLU A 10 8.31 -5.08 27.78
N VAL A 11 7.52 -4.27 27.07
CA VAL A 11 7.79 -3.90 25.67
C VAL A 11 7.53 -2.42 25.46
N GLU A 12 8.52 -1.74 24.89
CA GLU A 12 8.40 -0.39 24.35
C GLU A 12 8.27 -0.44 22.82
N VAL A 13 7.36 0.35 22.26
CA VAL A 13 7.23 0.52 20.80
C VAL A 13 7.78 1.88 20.41
N VAL A 14 8.90 1.88 19.68
CA VAL A 14 9.49 3.09 19.10
C VAL A 14 9.02 3.22 17.66
N SER A 15 8.36 4.34 17.34
CA SER A 15 7.80 4.57 16.01
C SER A 15 8.91 4.86 14.99
N GLY A 16 8.80 4.27 13.81
CA GLY A 16 9.70 4.50 12.67
C GLY A 16 8.99 5.18 11.49
N LEU A 17 9.79 5.56 10.48
CA LEU A 17 9.26 6.07 9.21
C LEU A 17 8.96 4.89 8.28
N THR A 18 7.70 4.75 7.86
CA THR A 18 7.29 3.64 6.99
C THR A 18 7.75 3.81 5.54
N SER A 19 8.08 2.71 4.86
CA SER A 19 8.48 2.69 3.45
C SER A 19 7.39 3.19 2.50
N GLY A 20 6.10 3.04 2.86
CA GLY A 20 5.03 3.54 2.01
C GLY A 20 4.91 5.06 1.94
N ILE A 21 5.60 5.79 2.82
CA ILE A 21 5.74 7.25 2.74
C ILE A 21 7.16 7.60 2.30
N ALA A 22 8.18 7.00 2.94
CA ALA A 22 9.58 7.29 2.66
C ALA A 22 10.01 6.95 1.23
N GLY A 23 9.57 5.79 0.71
CA GLY A 23 9.97 5.30 -0.61
C GLY A 23 9.55 6.25 -1.73
N PRO A 24 8.26 6.58 -1.90
CA PRO A 24 7.82 7.56 -2.89
C PRO A 24 8.49 8.93 -2.69
N ALA A 25 8.62 9.40 -1.45
CA ALA A 25 9.25 10.68 -1.14
C ALA A 25 10.72 10.74 -1.57
N ALA A 26 11.48 9.65 -1.43
CA ALA A 26 12.88 9.57 -1.82
C ALA A 26 13.11 9.77 -3.33
N VAL A 27 12.08 9.53 -4.15
CA VAL A 27 12.09 9.75 -5.61
C VAL A 27 11.23 10.93 -6.04
N GLY A 28 10.84 11.80 -5.10
CA GLY A 28 10.08 13.02 -5.40
C GLY A 28 8.60 12.81 -5.71
N ILE A 29 8.02 11.67 -5.33
CA ILE A 29 6.60 11.37 -5.51
C ILE A 29 5.86 11.61 -4.19
N PRO A 30 5.03 12.67 -4.08
CA PRO A 30 4.21 12.86 -2.91
C PRO A 30 3.05 11.86 -2.90
N VAL A 31 2.74 11.29 -1.72
CA VAL A 31 1.62 10.34 -1.59
C VAL A 31 0.25 11.04 -1.58
N THR A 32 0.22 12.35 -1.35
CA THR A 32 -0.96 13.21 -1.48
C THR A 32 -0.58 14.46 -2.28
N ASP A 33 -1.50 14.95 -3.11
CA ASP A 33 -1.33 16.19 -3.87
C ASP A 33 -2.70 16.82 -4.07
N ARG A 34 -2.84 18.10 -3.72
CA ARG A 34 -4.13 18.83 -3.79
C ARG A 34 -4.78 18.82 -5.18
N ARG A 35 -3.98 18.64 -6.24
CA ARG A 35 -4.41 18.63 -7.64
C ARG A 35 -4.72 17.21 -8.14
N ALA A 36 -4.16 16.18 -7.50
CA ALA A 36 -4.22 14.80 -7.99
C ALA A 36 -4.91 13.82 -7.04
N SER A 37 -4.59 13.87 -5.74
CA SER A 37 -5.17 12.97 -4.76
C SER A 37 -5.19 13.56 -3.34
N PRO A 38 -6.36 13.71 -2.71
CA PRO A 38 -6.48 14.28 -1.37
C PRO A 38 -6.08 13.32 -0.24
N GLY A 39 -5.70 12.08 -0.56
CA GLY A 39 -5.41 11.05 0.44
C GLY A 39 -4.63 9.87 -0.13
N VAL A 40 -4.19 9.01 0.77
CA VAL A 40 -3.42 7.81 0.44
C VAL A 40 -4.00 6.59 1.16
N ILE A 41 -4.03 5.45 0.49
CA ILE A 41 -4.35 4.15 1.07
C ILE A 41 -3.10 3.28 1.10
N LEU A 42 -2.75 2.80 2.29
CA LEU A 42 -1.71 1.80 2.51
C LEU A 42 -2.37 0.40 2.50
N VAL A 43 -1.99 -0.46 1.56
CA VAL A 43 -2.61 -1.79 1.39
C VAL A 43 -1.56 -2.86 1.12
N THR A 44 -1.79 -4.08 1.61
CA THR A 44 -0.95 -5.23 1.23
C THR A 44 -1.41 -5.81 -0.10
N GLY A 45 -0.48 -6.03 -1.02
CA GLY A 45 -0.68 -6.83 -2.23
C GLY A 45 -0.51 -8.33 -2.00
N HIS A 46 -0.08 -8.75 -0.81
CA HIS A 46 0.10 -10.15 -0.44
C HIS A 46 -0.58 -10.40 0.92
N PRO A 47 -1.89 -10.72 0.94
CA PRO A 47 -2.54 -11.15 2.16
C PRO A 47 -1.92 -12.49 2.57
N GLY A 48 -1.67 -12.68 3.87
CA GLY A 48 -1.17 -13.95 4.40
C GLY A 48 -2.14 -15.10 4.12
N GLU A 49 -1.67 -16.34 4.24
CA GLU A 49 -2.48 -17.54 3.97
C GLU A 49 -3.82 -17.51 4.74
N GLY A 50 -4.90 -17.88 4.04
CA GLY A 50 -6.25 -17.89 4.59
C GLY A 50 -6.86 -16.50 4.85
N ARG A 51 -6.18 -15.40 4.52
CA ARG A 51 -6.72 -14.04 4.62
C ARG A 51 -7.40 -13.63 3.31
N ALA A 52 -8.45 -12.81 3.44
CA ALA A 52 -9.13 -12.23 2.30
C ALA A 52 -8.21 -11.26 1.53
N GLU A 53 -8.40 -11.21 0.22
CA GLU A 53 -7.81 -10.20 -0.64
C GLU A 53 -8.35 -8.80 -0.30
N PRO A 54 -7.56 -7.74 -0.54
CA PRO A 54 -8.12 -6.40 -0.60
C PRO A 54 -9.25 -6.32 -1.62
N ASP A 55 -10.27 -5.52 -1.33
CA ASP A 55 -11.30 -5.19 -2.31
C ASP A 55 -10.71 -4.21 -3.34
N TRP A 56 -9.99 -4.76 -4.32
CA TRP A 56 -9.37 -4.01 -5.40
C TRP A 56 -10.38 -3.15 -6.17
N ALA A 57 -11.65 -3.58 -6.21
CA ALA A 57 -12.69 -2.82 -6.87
C ALA A 57 -13.09 -1.58 -6.05
N ALA A 58 -13.26 -1.70 -4.74
CA ALA A 58 -13.45 -0.55 -3.87
C ALA A 58 -12.25 0.39 -3.91
N LEU A 59 -11.03 -0.15 -3.87
CA LEU A 59 -9.81 0.65 -3.94
C LEU A 59 -9.71 1.46 -5.24
N ALA A 60 -10.02 0.84 -6.39
CA ALA A 60 -10.03 1.54 -7.68
C ALA A 60 -11.04 2.70 -7.72
N ARG A 61 -12.20 2.55 -7.06
CA ARG A 61 -13.26 3.58 -7.01
C ARG A 61 -12.91 4.75 -6.10
N THR A 62 -11.95 4.62 -5.17
CA THR A 62 -11.62 5.69 -4.23
C THR A 62 -11.02 6.93 -4.91
N GLY A 63 -10.32 6.74 -6.03
CA GLY A 63 -9.52 7.79 -6.66
C GLY A 63 -8.33 8.27 -5.80
N LEU A 64 -8.01 7.57 -4.71
CA LEU A 64 -6.90 7.91 -3.84
C LEU A 64 -5.59 7.29 -4.36
N THR A 65 -4.46 7.87 -3.96
CA THR A 65 -3.15 7.25 -4.19
C THR A 65 -3.11 5.89 -3.48
N LEU A 66 -2.80 4.82 -4.21
CA LEU A 66 -2.63 3.49 -3.64
C LEU A 66 -1.14 3.21 -3.45
N VAL A 67 -0.74 2.94 -2.21
CA VAL A 67 0.59 2.44 -1.86
C VAL A 67 0.46 0.97 -1.49
N ILE A 68 0.99 0.11 -2.35
CA ILE A 68 0.79 -1.34 -2.29
C ILE A 68 2.07 -2.02 -1.79
N TYR A 69 2.06 -2.44 -0.52
CA TYR A 69 3.15 -3.19 0.11
C TYR A 69 3.15 -4.64 -0.37
N MET A 70 4.34 -5.26 -0.43
CA MET A 70 4.48 -6.69 -0.76
C MET A 70 3.78 -7.09 -2.07
N GLY A 71 3.52 -6.13 -2.97
CA GLY A 71 2.72 -6.34 -4.17
C GLY A 71 3.52 -6.66 -5.42
N VAL A 72 4.85 -6.46 -5.42
CA VAL A 72 5.69 -6.52 -6.63
C VAL A 72 5.57 -7.85 -7.37
N ALA A 73 5.68 -8.98 -6.65
CA ALA A 73 5.55 -10.31 -7.24
C ALA A 73 4.15 -10.58 -7.82
N ARG A 74 3.14 -9.82 -7.39
CA ARG A 74 1.74 -9.92 -7.82
C ARG A 74 1.29 -8.74 -8.67
N ALA A 75 2.20 -7.89 -9.11
CA ALA A 75 1.87 -6.62 -9.77
C ALA A 75 0.97 -6.83 -11.00
N ALA A 76 1.20 -7.90 -11.78
CA ALA A 76 0.36 -8.24 -12.93
C ALA A 76 -1.10 -8.57 -12.54
N ASP A 77 -1.31 -9.42 -11.54
CA ASP A 77 -2.64 -9.79 -11.03
C ASP A 77 -3.37 -8.57 -10.44
N ILE A 78 -2.67 -7.81 -9.60
CA ILE A 78 -3.21 -6.59 -8.98
C ILE A 78 -3.61 -5.58 -10.06
N THR A 79 -2.74 -5.35 -11.05
CA THR A 79 -3.04 -4.45 -12.18
C THR A 79 -4.26 -4.92 -12.95
N ALA A 80 -4.35 -6.21 -13.29
CA ALA A 80 -5.50 -6.76 -14.00
C ALA A 80 -6.82 -6.56 -13.23
N ARG A 81 -6.81 -6.79 -11.91
CA ARG A 81 -7.98 -6.57 -11.05
C ARG A 81 -8.39 -5.10 -10.96
N LEU A 82 -7.43 -4.20 -10.82
CA LEU A 82 -7.68 -2.76 -10.78
C LEU A 82 -8.26 -2.26 -12.12
N LEU A 83 -7.71 -2.72 -13.24
CA LEU A 83 -8.22 -2.38 -14.58
C LEU A 83 -9.64 -2.94 -14.80
N ALA A 84 -9.88 -4.20 -14.41
CA ALA A 84 -11.20 -4.82 -14.48
C ALA A 84 -12.24 -4.09 -13.61
N ALA A 85 -11.79 -3.47 -12.53
CA ALA A 85 -12.62 -2.63 -11.67
C ALA A 85 -12.86 -1.20 -12.20
N GLY A 86 -12.34 -0.87 -13.38
CA GLY A 86 -12.54 0.44 -14.03
C GLY A 86 -11.46 1.47 -13.73
N LEU A 87 -10.32 1.07 -13.13
CA LEU A 87 -9.18 1.99 -13.02
C LEU A 87 -8.69 2.36 -14.42
N ARG A 88 -8.37 3.65 -14.62
CA ARG A 88 -7.96 4.15 -15.93
C ARG A 88 -6.62 3.53 -16.37
N PRO A 89 -6.50 2.96 -17.58
CA PRO A 89 -5.25 2.34 -18.06
C PRO A 89 -4.04 3.27 -18.11
N GLY A 90 -4.27 4.57 -18.29
CA GLY A 90 -3.20 5.59 -18.30
C GLY A 90 -2.90 6.21 -16.94
N LEU A 91 -3.40 5.65 -15.83
CA LEU A 91 -3.09 6.18 -14.50
C LEU A 91 -1.58 5.99 -14.22
N PRO A 92 -0.85 7.05 -13.84
CA PRO A 92 0.57 6.92 -13.50
C PRO A 92 0.80 5.92 -12.36
N ALA A 93 1.81 5.09 -12.50
CA ALA A 93 2.25 4.13 -11.49
C ALA A 93 3.77 4.10 -11.41
N ALA A 94 4.31 3.76 -10.24
CA ALA A 94 5.74 3.61 -10.02
C ALA A 94 6.02 2.40 -9.12
N VAL A 95 7.15 1.74 -9.34
CA VAL A 95 7.71 0.74 -8.43
C VAL A 95 8.98 1.33 -7.84
N VAL A 96 9.01 1.49 -6.52
CA VAL A 96 10.20 1.96 -5.80
C VAL A 96 10.88 0.75 -5.17
N SER A 97 12.14 0.53 -5.53
CA SER A 97 12.98 -0.57 -5.04
C SER A 97 14.35 -0.01 -4.64
N ALA A 98 14.95 -0.58 -3.60
CA ALA A 98 16.27 -0.18 -3.08
C ALA A 98 16.42 1.32 -2.75
N ALA A 99 15.33 1.95 -2.31
CA ALA A 99 15.33 3.34 -1.80
C ALA A 99 15.67 3.39 -0.30
#